data_AF-A0A7S1DY58-F1
#
_entry.id   AF-A0A7S1DY58-F1
#
_cell.length_a   1.000
_cell.length_b   1.000
_cell.length_c   1.000
_cell.angle_alpha   90.00
_cell.angle_beta   90.00
_cell.angle_gamma   90.00
#
_symmetry.space_group_name_H-M   'P 1'
#
loop_
_entity.id
_entity.type
_entity.pdbx_description
1 polymer ?
#
loop_
_entity_poly.entity_id
_entity_poly.type
_entity_poly.pdbx_seq_one_letter_code
_entity_poly.pdbx_strand_id
1 'polypeptide(L)'
;LEVAGRIACRSALIVSEGVEPEQAAQLKRIARREGVHLLGPNCLGFQRPHLNLNASAAGPLAAEGSLALVSQSGALTSAMLDWARQNHVGFSQVVSLGPNAAVDLAQVLDFLATDTRTQSIVVYLEGISSARRFMSALRSAAHAKPVVVLKAGRRSAGNEAALTHS
;
A
#
# COMPACT_ATOMS: atom_id res chain seq x y z
N LEU A 1 -4.34 5.80 -18.83
CA LEU A 1 -3.33 6.72 -18.25
C LEU A 1 -3.02 7.90 -19.16
N GLU A 2 -2.75 7.70 -20.46
CA GLU A 2 -2.49 8.84 -21.38
C GLU A 2 -3.64 9.85 -21.42
N VAL A 3 -4.89 9.36 -21.50
CA VAL A 3 -6.07 10.23 -21.39
C VAL A 3 -6.10 10.98 -20.05
N ALA A 4 -5.76 10.31 -18.94
CA ALA A 4 -5.71 10.93 -17.62
C ALA A 4 -4.67 12.07 -17.57
N GLY A 5 -3.51 11.88 -18.20
CA GLY A 5 -2.49 12.93 -18.37
C GLY A 5 -3.01 14.10 -19.20
N ARG A 6 -3.66 13.83 -20.33
CA ARG A 6 -4.22 14.88 -21.21
C ARG A 6 -5.30 15.73 -20.55
N ILE A 7 -6.08 15.16 -19.62
CA ILE A 7 -7.07 15.92 -18.84
C ILE A 7 -6.48 16.52 -17.55
N ALA A 8 -5.15 16.58 -17.43
CA ALA A 8 -4.42 17.12 -16.29
C ALA A 8 -4.76 16.45 -14.93
N CYS A 9 -5.10 15.16 -14.96
CA CYS A 9 -5.29 14.39 -13.74
C CYS A 9 -3.95 14.18 -13.03
N ARG A 10 -3.82 14.64 -11.79
CA ARG A 10 -2.55 14.58 -11.03
C ARG A 10 -2.25 13.18 -10.48
N SER A 11 -3.28 12.38 -10.23
CA SER A 11 -3.15 11.09 -9.57
C SER A 11 -4.10 10.07 -10.17
N ALA A 12 -3.64 8.84 -10.31
CA ALA A 12 -4.44 7.71 -10.77
C ALA A 12 -4.28 6.52 -9.81
N LEU A 13 -5.38 5.83 -9.56
CA LEU A 13 -5.39 4.54 -8.89
C LEU A 13 -5.82 3.49 -9.91
N ILE A 14 -5.04 2.41 -10.04
CA ILE A 14 -5.41 1.23 -10.83
C ILE A 14 -5.62 0.07 -9.85
N VAL A 15 -6.88 -0.21 -9.56
CA VAL A 15 -7.30 -1.43 -8.85
C VAL A 15 -7.42 -2.53 -9.89
N SER A 16 -6.61 -3.56 -9.74
CA SER A 16 -6.55 -4.69 -10.68
C SER A 16 -5.91 -5.89 -9.99
N GLU A 17 -5.99 -7.05 -10.62
CA GLU A 17 -5.23 -8.26 -10.30
C GLU A 17 -4.67 -8.85 -11.61
N GLY A 18 -3.58 -9.60 -11.53
CA GLY A 18 -3.01 -10.30 -12.70
C GLY A 18 -2.41 -9.41 -13.79
N VAL A 19 -2.09 -8.14 -13.52
CA VAL A 19 -1.33 -7.32 -14.49
C VAL A 19 0.11 -7.79 -14.51
N GLU A 20 0.54 -8.31 -15.66
CA GLU A 20 1.89 -8.82 -15.86
C GLU A 20 2.97 -7.73 -15.59
N PRO A 21 4.17 -8.11 -15.13
CA PRO A 21 5.23 -7.17 -14.78
C PRO A 21 5.61 -6.20 -15.91
N GLU A 22 5.62 -6.67 -17.16
CA GLU A 22 5.94 -5.84 -18.33
C GLU A 22 4.89 -4.74 -18.55
N GLN A 23 3.61 -5.12 -18.47
CA GLN A 23 2.50 -4.18 -18.58
C GLN A 23 2.49 -3.19 -17.41
N ALA A 24 2.77 -3.66 -16.18
CA ALA A 24 2.91 -2.79 -15.02
C ALA A 24 4.06 -1.78 -15.21
N ALA A 25 5.20 -2.20 -15.76
CA ALA A 25 6.31 -1.32 -16.08
C ALA A 25 5.94 -0.29 -17.16
N GLN A 26 5.14 -0.67 -18.17
CA GLN A 26 4.62 0.25 -19.17
C GLN A 26 3.69 1.31 -18.54
N LEU A 27 2.79 0.91 -17.67
CA LEU A 27 1.91 1.83 -16.95
C LEU A 27 2.71 2.84 -16.12
N LYS A 28 3.77 2.39 -15.42
CA LYS A 28 4.69 3.28 -14.68
C LYS A 28 5.40 4.27 -15.60
N ARG A 29 5.87 3.83 -16.77
CA ARG A 29 6.53 4.69 -17.76
C ARG A 29 5.57 5.77 -18.27
N ILE A 30 4.33 5.40 -18.61
CA ILE A 30 3.30 6.35 -19.04
C ILE A 30 2.99 7.33 -17.91
N ALA A 31 2.75 6.85 -16.70
CA ALA A 31 2.45 7.71 -15.55
C ALA A 31 3.56 8.76 -15.30
N ARG A 32 4.84 8.34 -15.36
CA ARG A 32 5.99 9.25 -15.24
C ARG A 32 6.06 10.27 -16.37
N ARG A 33 5.88 9.83 -17.62
CA ARG A 33 5.91 10.71 -18.80
C ARG A 33 4.83 11.78 -18.74
N GLU A 34 3.64 11.41 -18.27
CA GLU A 34 2.48 12.30 -18.19
C GLU A 34 2.39 13.07 -16.86
N GLY A 35 3.35 12.91 -15.93
CA GLY A 35 3.34 13.60 -14.64
C GLY A 35 2.24 13.14 -13.67
N VAL A 36 1.76 11.91 -13.80
CA VAL A 36 0.68 11.33 -12.98
C VAL A 36 1.27 10.49 -11.83
N HIS A 37 0.84 10.75 -10.60
CA HIS A 37 1.13 9.88 -9.46
C HIS A 37 0.25 8.62 -9.50
N LEU A 38 0.86 7.46 -9.67
CA LEU A 38 0.13 6.19 -9.84
C LEU A 38 0.18 5.33 -8.56
N LEU A 39 -0.98 4.95 -8.03
CA LEU A 39 -1.13 3.87 -7.06
C LEU A 39 -1.59 2.59 -7.78
N GLY A 40 -0.96 1.45 -7.46
CA GLY A 40 -1.11 0.20 -8.22
C GLY A 40 -0.12 0.08 -9.39
N PRO A 41 -0.35 -0.85 -10.35
CA PRO A 41 -1.45 -1.81 -10.42
C PRO A 41 -1.31 -2.96 -9.39
N ASN A 42 -2.18 -3.98 -9.50
CA ASN A 42 -2.18 -5.19 -8.67
C ASN A 42 -2.37 -4.92 -7.18
N CYS A 43 -3.24 -3.98 -6.86
CA CYS A 43 -3.53 -3.58 -5.49
C CYS A 43 -5.03 -3.47 -5.28
N LEU A 44 -5.47 -3.57 -4.03
CA LEU A 44 -6.87 -3.33 -3.68
C LEU A 44 -7.21 -1.86 -3.49
N GLY A 45 -6.25 -0.93 -3.59
CA GLY A 45 -6.48 0.50 -3.38
C GLY A 45 -6.31 0.94 -1.92
N PHE A 46 -7.05 1.96 -1.49
CA PHE A 46 -6.86 2.54 -0.16
C PHE A 46 -8.15 3.07 0.49
N GLN A 47 -8.13 3.24 1.81
CA GLN A 47 -9.22 3.83 2.60
C GLN A 47 -8.68 4.92 3.53
N ARG A 48 -9.46 5.99 3.70
CA ARG A 48 -9.25 7.05 4.71
C ARG A 48 -10.55 7.27 5.48
N PRO A 49 -10.79 6.50 6.56
CA PRO A 49 -12.04 6.54 7.33
C PRO A 49 -12.45 7.93 7.79
N HIS A 50 -11.53 8.74 8.30
CA HIS A 50 -11.80 10.11 8.75
C HIS A 50 -12.30 11.07 7.64
N LEU A 51 -12.14 10.70 6.36
CA LEU A 51 -12.67 11.44 5.21
C LEU A 51 -13.91 10.78 4.60
N ASN A 52 -14.42 9.71 5.21
CA ASN A 52 -15.43 8.82 4.61
C ASN A 52 -15.04 8.34 3.21
N LEU A 53 -13.73 8.17 2.96
CA LEU A 53 -13.21 7.81 1.64
C LEU A 53 -12.83 6.33 1.60
N ASN A 54 -13.55 5.56 0.79
CA ASN A 54 -13.18 4.20 0.40
C ASN A 54 -12.89 4.16 -1.11
N ALA A 55 -11.62 4.20 -1.47
CA ALA A 55 -11.15 4.02 -2.84
C ALA A 55 -10.47 2.64 -2.96
N SER A 56 -11.15 1.60 -2.50
CA SER A 56 -10.61 0.24 -2.46
C SER A 56 -11.64 -0.81 -2.84
N ALA A 57 -11.14 -1.99 -3.24
CA ALA A 57 -11.89 -3.22 -3.39
C ALA A 57 -11.65 -4.18 -2.21
N ALA A 58 -11.17 -3.66 -1.06
CA ALA A 58 -10.86 -4.46 0.13
C ALA A 58 -12.06 -4.70 1.07
N GLY A 59 -13.26 -4.30 0.64
CA GLY A 59 -14.50 -4.43 1.41
C GLY A 59 -15.05 -3.09 1.92
N PRO A 60 -15.95 -3.13 2.93
CA PRO A 60 -16.55 -1.93 3.52
C PRO A 60 -15.51 -0.93 4.04
N LEU A 61 -15.93 0.33 4.21
CA LEU A 61 -15.08 1.34 4.83
C LEU A 61 -14.76 0.93 6.28
N ALA A 62 -13.48 0.91 6.62
CA ALA A 62 -13.04 0.60 7.97
C ALA A 62 -13.51 1.64 8.99
N ALA A 63 -13.65 1.23 10.25
CA ALA A 63 -13.95 2.17 11.34
C ALA A 63 -12.83 3.21 11.48
N GLU A 64 -13.17 4.45 11.83
CA GLU A 64 -12.18 5.48 12.10
C GLU A 64 -11.36 5.14 13.35
N GLY A 65 -10.05 5.37 13.27
CA GLY A 65 -9.12 5.21 14.38
C GLY A 65 -7.75 5.79 14.03
N SER A 66 -6.72 5.36 14.76
CA SER A 66 -5.37 5.95 14.66
C SER A 66 -4.32 5.00 14.08
N LEU A 67 -4.67 3.73 13.83
CA LEU A 67 -3.76 2.72 13.26
C LEU A 67 -3.67 2.87 11.73
N ALA A 68 -2.48 2.89 11.15
CA ALA A 68 -2.33 2.75 9.70
C ALA A 68 -1.97 1.31 9.34
N LEU A 69 -2.62 0.77 8.31
CA LEU A 69 -2.29 -0.53 7.72
C LEU A 69 -1.72 -0.32 6.31
N VAL A 70 -0.52 -0.83 6.06
CA VAL A 70 0.08 -0.89 4.72
C VAL A 70 0.43 -2.33 4.40
N SER A 71 -0.07 -2.87 3.30
CA SER A 71 0.12 -4.29 2.98
C SER A 71 0.39 -4.51 1.50
N GLN A 72 1.42 -5.29 1.18
CA GLN A 72 1.68 -5.76 -0.20
C GLN A 72 0.75 -6.90 -0.65
N SER A 73 -0.04 -7.47 0.26
CA SER A 73 -0.99 -8.54 -0.04
C SER A 73 -2.42 -8.03 0.05
N GLY A 74 -3.16 -8.14 -1.06
CA GLY A 74 -4.59 -7.82 -1.10
C GLY A 74 -5.40 -8.71 -0.16
N ALA A 75 -5.23 -10.03 -0.26
CA ALA A 75 -5.95 -11.00 0.57
C ALA A 75 -5.74 -10.76 2.07
N LEU A 76 -4.51 -10.49 2.51
CA LEU A 76 -4.25 -10.16 3.92
C LEU A 76 -4.81 -8.80 4.32
N THR A 77 -4.87 -7.83 3.40
CA THR A 77 -5.54 -6.55 3.68
C THR A 77 -7.00 -6.80 4.03
N SER A 78 -7.73 -7.53 3.18
CA SER A 78 -9.15 -7.85 3.42
C SER A 78 -9.33 -8.67 4.71
N ALA A 79 -8.48 -9.67 4.95
CA ALA A 79 -8.55 -10.48 6.17
C ALA A 79 -8.31 -9.66 7.45
N MET A 80 -7.35 -8.72 7.42
CA MET A 80 -7.09 -7.82 8.55
C MET A 80 -8.26 -6.85 8.79
N LEU A 81 -8.92 -6.37 7.74
CA LEU A 81 -10.11 -5.52 7.87
C LEU A 81 -11.29 -6.28 8.48
N ASP A 82 -11.52 -7.53 8.04
CA ASP A 82 -12.57 -8.37 8.62
C ASP A 82 -12.32 -8.67 10.09
N TRP A 83 -11.09 -9.02 10.45
CA TRP A 83 -10.69 -9.21 11.84
C TRP A 83 -10.87 -7.92 12.66
N ALA A 84 -10.40 -6.78 12.14
CA ALA A 84 -10.47 -5.51 12.83
C ALA A 84 -11.90 -5.07 13.14
N ARG A 85 -12.83 -5.32 12.21
CA ARG A 85 -14.27 -5.05 12.40
C ARG A 85 -14.84 -5.82 13.59
N GLN A 86 -14.44 -7.08 13.78
CA GLN A 86 -14.90 -7.91 14.90
C GLN A 86 -14.22 -7.55 16.24
N ASN A 87 -13.06 -6.90 16.18
CA ASN A 87 -12.24 -6.58 17.35
C ASN A 87 -12.22 -5.08 17.71
N HIS A 88 -13.12 -4.30 17.10
CA HIS A 88 -13.23 -2.85 17.31
C HIS A 88 -11.92 -2.08 17.07
N VAL A 89 -11.12 -2.53 16.10
CA VAL A 89 -9.90 -1.84 15.68
C VAL A 89 -10.23 -0.87 14.55
N GLY A 90 -10.00 0.42 14.79
CA GLY A 90 -10.17 1.49 13.82
C GLY A 90 -8.86 1.87 13.13
N PHE A 91 -8.97 2.38 11.90
CA PHE A 91 -7.83 2.78 11.10
C PHE A 91 -7.84 4.27 10.78
N SER A 92 -6.65 4.87 10.79
CA SER A 92 -6.40 6.18 10.23
C SER A 92 -6.38 6.10 8.71
N GLN A 93 -5.69 5.09 8.18
CA GLN A 93 -5.56 4.76 6.75
C GLN A 93 -5.32 3.27 6.53
N VAL A 94 -5.80 2.77 5.39
CA VAL A 94 -5.54 1.43 4.90
C VAL A 94 -5.01 1.56 3.48
N VAL A 95 -3.83 1.02 3.19
CA VAL A 95 -3.21 1.10 1.87
C VAL A 95 -2.79 -0.30 1.44
N SER A 96 -3.48 -0.84 0.44
CA SER A 96 -3.05 -2.04 -0.26
C SER A 96 -2.09 -1.63 -1.37
N LEU A 97 -0.91 -2.23 -1.36
CA LEU A 97 0.10 -2.16 -2.40
C LEU A 97 0.13 -3.52 -3.10
N GLY A 98 0.56 -3.51 -4.37
CA GLY A 98 0.86 -4.73 -5.11
C GLY A 98 2.37 -4.97 -5.22
N PRO A 99 2.79 -6.16 -5.71
CA PRO A 99 4.20 -6.47 -5.96
C PRO A 99 4.87 -5.48 -6.93
N ASN A 100 4.08 -4.94 -7.85
CA ASN A 100 4.53 -4.01 -8.88
C ASN A 100 3.98 -2.59 -8.68
N ALA A 101 3.75 -2.13 -7.44
CA ALA A 101 3.22 -0.78 -7.20
C ALA A 101 4.17 0.33 -7.71
N ALA A 102 3.59 1.39 -8.28
CA ALA A 102 4.35 2.57 -8.71
C ALA A 102 4.67 3.51 -7.53
N VAL A 103 3.69 3.74 -6.65
CA VAL A 103 3.93 4.22 -5.28
C VAL A 103 4.40 3.04 -4.45
N ASP A 104 5.63 3.11 -3.95
CA ASP A 104 6.23 2.03 -3.17
C ASP A 104 6.02 2.21 -1.66
N LEU A 105 6.35 1.16 -0.90
CA LEU A 105 6.20 1.12 0.55
C LEU A 105 6.98 2.23 1.27
N ALA A 106 8.13 2.65 0.74
CA ALA A 106 8.92 3.73 1.34
C ALA A 106 8.18 5.07 1.25
N GLN A 107 7.58 5.36 0.08
CA GLN A 107 6.79 6.59 -0.10
C GLN A 107 5.56 6.63 0.82
N VAL A 108 4.89 5.48 1.03
CA VAL A 108 3.76 5.41 1.96
C VAL A 108 4.23 5.63 3.40
N LEU A 109 5.37 5.06 3.80
CA LEU A 109 5.95 5.28 5.13
C LEU A 109 6.33 6.74 5.36
N ASP A 110 6.94 7.41 4.38
CA ASP A 110 7.29 8.84 4.47
C ASP A 110 6.03 9.70 4.68
N PHE A 111 4.95 9.38 3.96
CA PHE A 111 3.66 10.05 4.14
C PHE A 111 3.08 9.80 5.54
N LEU A 112 3.02 8.54 5.98
CA LEU A 112 2.47 8.17 7.29
C LEU A 112 3.29 8.70 8.46
N ALA A 113 4.60 8.90 8.30
CA ALA A 113 5.45 9.52 9.31
C ALA A 113 4.97 10.93 9.69
N THR A 114 4.44 11.67 8.71
CA THR A 114 3.98 13.06 8.87
C THR A 114 2.48 13.23 9.09
N ASP A 115 1.66 12.20 8.81
CA ASP A 115 0.20 12.27 8.99
C ASP A 115 -0.21 12.31 10.47
N THR A 116 -0.66 13.44 10.98
CA THR A 116 -1.00 13.62 12.42
C THR A 116 -2.12 12.70 12.91
N ARG A 117 -2.94 12.13 12.01
CA ARG A 117 -4.00 11.19 12.40
C ARG A 117 -3.51 9.77 12.62
N THR A 118 -2.37 9.40 12.05
CA THR A 118 -1.74 8.10 12.28
C THR A 118 -0.88 8.15 13.53
N GLN A 119 -1.13 7.25 14.48
CA GLN A 119 -0.36 7.13 15.74
C GLN A 119 0.50 5.87 15.79
N SER A 120 0.15 4.85 15.01
CA SER A 120 0.94 3.61 14.86
C SER A 120 0.78 3.05 13.47
N ILE A 121 1.77 2.29 13.00
CA ILE A 121 1.81 1.76 11.64
C ILE A 121 2.06 0.25 11.69
N VAL A 122 1.20 -0.52 11.03
CA VAL A 122 1.42 -1.94 10.75
C VAL A 122 1.72 -2.10 9.27
N VAL A 123 2.83 -2.78 8.98
CA VAL A 123 3.31 -3.04 7.63
C VAL A 123 3.36 -4.54 7.38
N TYR A 124 2.64 -5.02 6.38
CA TYR A 124 2.88 -6.35 5.82
C TYR A 124 3.80 -6.25 4.60
N LEU A 125 4.95 -6.93 4.69
CA LEU A 125 6.05 -6.82 3.75
C LEU A 125 6.42 -8.19 3.19
N GLU A 126 6.35 -8.34 1.87
CA GLU A 126 6.83 -9.52 1.15
C GLU A 126 8.24 -9.30 0.62
N GLY A 127 8.50 -8.15 0.00
CA GLY A 127 9.78 -7.84 -0.61
C GLY A 127 10.02 -6.34 -0.76
N ILE A 128 11.30 -5.95 -0.81
CA ILE A 128 11.71 -4.57 -1.02
C ILE A 128 12.53 -4.46 -2.30
N SER A 129 12.21 -3.49 -3.14
CA SER A 129 12.96 -3.20 -4.38
C SER A 129 14.23 -2.40 -4.12
N SER A 130 14.25 -1.57 -3.07
CA SER A 130 15.42 -0.77 -2.67
C SER A 130 15.58 -0.76 -1.16
N ALA A 131 16.54 -1.54 -0.66
CA ALA A 131 16.83 -1.63 0.78
C ALA A 131 17.19 -0.27 1.39
N ARG A 132 17.98 0.55 0.68
CA ARG A 132 18.39 1.87 1.17
C ARG A 132 17.19 2.81 1.35
N ARG A 133 16.33 2.94 0.33
CA ARG A 133 15.15 3.82 0.40
C ARG A 133 14.17 3.35 1.46
N PHE A 134 13.89 2.05 1.49
CA PHE A 134 13.01 1.45 2.50
C PHE A 134 13.52 1.69 3.92
N MET A 135 14.80 1.39 4.20
CA MET A 135 15.36 1.58 5.55
C MET A 135 15.41 3.04 5.96
N SER A 136 15.60 3.97 5.02
CA SER A 136 15.53 5.40 5.30
C SER A 136 14.13 5.83 5.74
N ALA A 137 13.11 5.51 4.93
CA ALA A 137 11.71 5.83 5.23
C ALA A 137 11.22 5.15 6.51
N LEU A 138 11.55 3.86 6.69
CA LEU A 138 11.19 3.10 7.89
C LEU A 138 11.80 3.70 9.15
N ARG A 139 13.06 4.12 9.13
CA ARG A 139 13.69 4.79 10.29
C ARG A 139 13.04 6.12 10.60
N SER A 140 12.71 6.91 9.58
CA SER A 140 12.00 8.18 9.77
C SER A 140 10.63 7.95 10.41
N ALA A 141 9.86 7.00 9.87
CA ALA A 141 8.55 6.63 10.43
C ALA A 141 8.67 6.08 11.86
N ALA A 142 9.63 5.18 12.12
CA ALA A 142 9.85 4.56 13.43
C ALA A 142 10.35 5.55 14.49
N HIS A 143 11.05 6.61 14.07
CA HIS A 143 11.43 7.70 14.97
C HIS A 143 10.21 8.54 15.39
N ALA A 144 9.25 8.73 14.48
CA ALA A 144 8.05 9.50 14.76
C ALA A 144 6.99 8.70 15.52
N LYS A 145 6.83 7.40 15.19
CA LYS A 145 5.68 6.58 15.57
C LYS A 145 6.07 5.10 15.68
N PRO A 146 5.42 4.30 16.54
CA PRO A 146 5.62 2.86 16.56
C PRO A 146 5.29 2.21 15.20
N VAL A 147 6.23 1.42 14.67
CA VAL A 147 6.05 0.66 13.43
C VAL A 147 6.25 -0.83 13.69
N VAL A 148 5.25 -1.63 13.34
CA VAL A 148 5.31 -3.10 13.40
C VAL A 148 5.39 -3.65 11.99
N VAL A 149 6.43 -4.44 11.69
CA VAL A 149 6.61 -5.06 10.38
C VAL A 149 6.39 -6.56 10.45
N LEU A 150 5.37 -7.02 9.73
CA LEU A 150 5.08 -8.42 9.46
C LEU A 150 5.78 -8.81 8.16
N LYS A 151 6.99 -9.36 8.26
CA LYS A 151 7.76 -9.86 7.11
C LYS A 151 7.29 -11.26 6.72
N ALA A 152 6.77 -11.42 5.51
CA ALA A 152 6.48 -12.73 4.90
C ALA A 152 7.77 -13.48 4.54
N GLY A 153 7.73 -14.80 4.38
CA GLY A 153 8.86 -15.57 3.85
C GLY A 153 10.16 -15.52 4.69
N ARG A 154 10.07 -15.37 6.02
CA ARG A 154 11.25 -15.31 6.92
C ARG A 154 12.07 -16.60 6.98
N ARG A 155 11.55 -17.71 6.46
CA ARG A 155 12.22 -19.02 6.37
C ARG A 155 12.29 -19.42 4.90
N SER A 156 13.33 -20.15 4.49
CA SER A 156 13.57 -20.57 3.09
C SER A 156 12.34 -21.17 2.42
N ALA A 157 11.60 -22.05 3.10
CA ALA A 157 10.36 -22.66 2.59
C ALA A 157 9.21 -21.64 2.37
N GLY A 158 9.19 -20.53 3.12
CA GLY A 158 8.21 -19.45 2.92
C GLY A 158 8.59 -18.47 1.81
N ASN A 159 9.84 -18.52 1.34
CA ASN A 159 10.32 -17.67 0.24
C ASN A 159 9.77 -18.18 -1.11
N GLU A 160 9.70 -19.50 -1.30
CA GLU A 160 9.07 -20.12 -2.48
C GLU A 160 7.57 -19.80 -2.57
N ALA A 161 6.84 -19.85 -1.45
CA ALA A 161 5.42 -19.50 -1.40
C ALA A 161 5.17 -17.99 -1.66
N ALA A 162 6.05 -17.11 -1.19
CA ALA A 162 5.97 -15.68 -1.50
C ALA A 162 6.23 -15.41 -2.98
N LEU A 163 7.15 -16.17 -3.60
CA LEU A 163 7.43 -16.08 -5.04
C LEU A 163 6.25 -16.56 -5.90
N THR A 164 5.45 -17.54 -5.45
CA THR A 164 4.26 -17.98 -6.19
C THR A 164 3.10 -16.98 -6.16
N HIS A 165 3.15 -15.97 -5.28
CA HIS A 165 2.13 -14.92 -5.16
C HIS A 165 2.58 -13.56 -5.74
N SER A 166 3.84 -13.44 -6.17
CA SER A 166 4.46 -12.21 -6.70
C SER A 166 4.28 -12.03 -8.21
#